data_AF-A0A956Q8N7-F1
#
_entry.id   AF-A0A956Q8N7-F1
#
_cell.length_a   1.000
_cell.length_b   1.000
_cell.length_c   1.000
_cell.angle_alpha   90.00
_cell.angle_beta   90.00
_cell.angle_gamma   90.00
#
_symmetry.space_group_name_H-M   'P 1'
#
loop_
_entity.id
_entity.type
_entity.pdbx_description
1 polymer ?
#
loop_
_entity_poly.entity_id
_entity_poly.type
_entity_poly.pdbx_seq_one_letter_code
_entity_poly.pdbx_strand_id
1 'polypeptide(L)'
;MRLPLPSRLSWSLSRRTRARQSSPLALIAAVGLVSGSHGVGVLTEILRSEAHLDYRCASVSGMVTVGEEAVGRCWQPLLSVAEEPVDDALTAAAAEALRRMRVTDAEPRLLALLASDRPFLRRNAAHALEGCLTEASLDGLQLAMRDPDPHVRRTVARTLARLPESSQVLLEALSDHDRWVGWNAAWALGRHQKPGLIPILLAGLNSPDKRLRRNSAEALGQLRISSPEAIEGLVAVLEERSAYVPRSAAWALRCLDLAEAIHYTCQMLDSPDPRRRRLGQRSVRWLRPERASYTPHLPVRSSRLGGVAFSPEEAR
;
A
#
# COMPACT_ATOMS: atom_id res chain seq x y z
N MET A 1 41.30 -29.00 -60.39
CA MET A 1 40.63 -29.55 -59.19
C MET A 1 40.91 -28.65 -57.99
N ARG A 2 39.94 -27.80 -57.62
CA ARG A 2 39.62 -27.30 -56.26
C ARG A 2 38.44 -26.33 -56.41
N LEU A 3 37.32 -26.65 -55.76
CA LEU A 3 36.03 -25.96 -55.85
C LEU A 3 35.99 -24.67 -54.99
N PRO A 4 35.02 -23.76 -55.23
CA PRO A 4 35.02 -22.37 -54.74
C PRO A 4 34.22 -22.17 -53.44
N LEU A 5 34.43 -21.04 -52.76
CA LEU A 5 33.49 -20.48 -51.76
C LEU A 5 32.96 -19.13 -52.26
N PRO A 6 31.62 -18.90 -52.27
CA PRO A 6 31.04 -17.67 -52.79
C PRO A 6 30.98 -16.57 -51.72
N SER A 7 31.40 -15.38 -52.12
CA SER A 7 31.32 -14.15 -51.34
C SER A 7 30.02 -13.40 -51.59
N ARG A 8 29.38 -13.01 -50.48
CA ARG A 8 28.57 -11.79 -50.28
C ARG A 8 27.24 -11.71 -51.01
N LEU A 9 26.19 -12.18 -50.32
CA LEU A 9 24.81 -11.71 -50.52
C LEU A 9 24.66 -10.30 -49.94
N SER A 10 24.43 -9.34 -50.83
CA SER A 10 23.75 -8.08 -50.57
C SER A 10 22.24 -8.32 -50.58
N TRP A 11 21.58 -8.21 -49.42
CA TRP A 11 20.13 -7.97 -49.37
C TRP A 11 19.80 -6.90 -48.33
N SER A 12 19.06 -5.92 -48.83
CA SER A 12 18.54 -4.72 -48.21
C SER A 12 17.74 -4.97 -46.92
N LEU A 13 18.03 -4.19 -45.88
CA LEU A 13 17.09 -3.91 -44.78
C LEU A 13 17.10 -2.42 -44.43
N SER A 14 16.73 -1.63 -45.43
CA SER A 14 16.19 -0.28 -45.28
C SER A 14 14.83 -0.38 -44.59
N ARG A 15 14.80 -0.55 -43.25
CA ARG A 15 13.61 -0.39 -42.37
C ARG A 15 13.88 -0.58 -40.86
N ARG A 16 15.11 -0.34 -40.37
CA ARG A 16 15.44 -0.35 -38.92
C ARG A 16 16.01 0.98 -38.40
N THR A 17 15.66 2.10 -39.04
CA THR A 17 16.09 3.45 -38.68
C THR A 17 15.19 4.11 -37.62
N ARG A 18 14.86 3.39 -36.53
CA ARG A 18 14.21 4.01 -35.36
C ARG A 18 14.53 3.33 -34.03
N ALA A 19 15.75 2.79 -33.90
CA ALA A 19 16.33 2.37 -32.63
C ALA A 19 17.65 3.12 -32.43
N ARG A 20 17.85 3.67 -31.22
CA ARG A 20 19.06 4.36 -30.70
C ARG A 20 19.12 5.89 -30.85
N GLN A 21 18.15 6.59 -30.28
CA GLN A 21 18.52 7.72 -29.40
C GLN A 21 17.94 7.37 -28.03
N SER A 22 18.77 6.78 -27.17
CA SER A 22 18.41 6.65 -25.76
C SER A 22 18.27 8.07 -25.22
N SER A 23 17.12 8.42 -24.65
CA SER A 23 16.95 9.75 -24.06
C SER A 23 18.03 9.98 -22.99
N PRO A 24 18.53 11.21 -22.80
CA PRO A 24 19.51 11.52 -21.75
C PRO A 24 19.08 10.99 -20.37
N LEU A 25 17.76 11.00 -20.10
CA LEU A 25 17.15 10.44 -18.90
C LEU A 25 17.38 8.93 -18.75
N ALA A 26 17.19 8.16 -19.84
CA ALA A 26 17.41 6.72 -19.82
C ALA A 26 18.88 6.39 -19.59
N LEU A 27 19.80 7.21 -20.10
CA LEU A 27 21.23 7.05 -19.86
C LEU A 27 21.60 7.30 -18.40
N ILE A 28 21.10 8.39 -17.80
CA ILE A 28 21.33 8.70 -16.38
C ILE A 28 20.80 7.57 -15.49
N ALA A 29 19.55 7.14 -15.70
CA ALA A 29 18.97 6.04 -14.92
C ALA A 29 19.75 4.72 -15.10
N ALA A 30 20.27 4.46 -16.30
CA ALA A 30 21.05 3.26 -16.59
C ALA A 30 22.44 3.24 -15.93
N VAL A 31 22.98 4.37 -15.46
CA VAL A 31 24.25 4.39 -14.72
C VAL A 31 24.19 3.47 -13.49
N GLY A 32 23.05 3.44 -12.78
CA GLY A 32 22.87 2.54 -11.64
C GLY A 32 22.90 1.06 -12.04
N LEU A 33 22.31 0.71 -13.19
CA LEU A 33 22.28 -0.67 -13.71
C LEU A 33 23.66 -1.13 -14.21
N VAL A 34 24.39 -0.25 -14.89
CA VAL A 34 25.63 -0.61 -15.59
C VAL A 34 26.84 -0.51 -14.67
N SER A 35 26.87 0.49 -13.80
CA SER A 35 28.06 0.82 -12.98
C SER A 35 27.88 0.46 -11.51
N GLY A 36 26.68 0.03 -11.08
CA GLY A 36 26.40 -0.33 -9.68
C GLY A 36 26.81 0.76 -8.70
N SER A 37 27.42 0.37 -7.58
CA SER A 37 27.90 1.27 -6.53
C SER A 37 28.98 2.28 -6.97
N HIS A 38 29.69 2.02 -8.07
CA HIS A 38 30.66 2.97 -8.66
C HIS A 38 29.97 4.13 -9.37
N GLY A 39 28.76 3.93 -9.89
CA GLY A 39 27.96 4.97 -10.55
C GLY A 39 27.32 5.98 -9.60
N VAL A 40 27.25 5.66 -8.29
CA VAL A 40 26.54 6.47 -7.28
C VAL A 40 27.16 7.87 -7.10
N GLY A 41 28.47 8.01 -7.30
CA GLY A 41 29.15 9.30 -7.23
C GLY A 41 28.62 10.28 -8.30
N VAL A 42 28.55 9.81 -9.54
CA VAL A 42 28.04 10.59 -10.69
C VAL A 42 26.56 10.92 -10.49
N LEU A 43 25.75 9.95 -10.06
CA LEU A 43 24.34 10.16 -9.77
C LEU A 43 24.14 11.21 -8.68
N THR A 44 24.99 11.20 -7.65
CA THR A 44 24.96 12.18 -6.55
C THR A 44 25.33 13.58 -7.02
N GLU A 45 26.31 13.71 -7.91
CA GLU A 45 26.70 14.99 -8.50
C GLU A 45 25.55 15.58 -9.34
N ILE A 46 24.91 14.77 -10.19
CA ILE A 46 23.75 15.19 -10.97
C ILE A 46 22.59 15.59 -10.04
N LEU A 47 22.36 14.84 -8.95
CA LEU A 47 21.30 15.14 -7.98
C LEU A 47 21.49 16.52 -7.30
N ARG A 48 22.74 16.88 -6.98
CA ARG A 48 23.10 18.17 -6.35
C ARG A 48 23.18 19.34 -7.33
N SER A 49 23.30 19.06 -8.62
CA SER A 49 23.39 20.11 -9.64
C SER A 49 22.07 20.87 -9.80
N GLU A 50 22.14 22.11 -10.28
CA GLU A 50 20.98 22.89 -10.75
C GLU A 50 20.41 22.40 -12.10
N ALA A 51 20.74 21.16 -12.49
CA ALA A 51 20.23 20.57 -13.71
C ALA A 51 18.70 20.46 -13.69
N HIS A 52 18.11 20.28 -14.88
CA HIS A 52 16.69 20.02 -15.04
C HIS A 52 16.18 18.96 -14.05
N LEU A 53 15.00 19.21 -13.47
CA LEU A 53 14.35 18.34 -12.50
C LEU A 53 14.30 16.87 -12.99
N ASP A 54 14.06 16.66 -14.28
CA ASP A 54 14.03 15.32 -14.87
C ASP A 54 15.36 14.57 -14.73
N TYR A 55 16.51 15.26 -14.81
CA TYR A 55 17.83 14.66 -14.61
C TYR A 55 18.05 14.27 -13.15
N ARG A 56 17.61 15.12 -12.22
CA ARG A 56 17.65 14.82 -10.77
C ARG A 56 16.77 13.61 -10.46
N CYS A 57 15.55 13.54 -11.01
CA CYS A 57 14.65 12.37 -10.88
C CYS A 57 15.23 11.09 -11.48
N ALA A 58 15.86 11.19 -12.66
CA ALA A 58 16.56 10.06 -13.28
C ALA A 58 17.73 9.57 -12.42
N SER A 59 18.45 10.50 -11.76
CA SER A 59 19.54 10.15 -10.84
C SER A 59 19.05 9.40 -9.62
N VAL A 60 17.95 9.85 -9.01
CA VAL A 60 17.31 9.14 -7.89
C VAL A 60 16.90 7.72 -8.33
N SER A 61 16.30 7.58 -9.51
CA SER A 61 15.92 6.27 -10.06
C SER A 61 17.13 5.35 -10.27
N GLY A 62 18.25 5.89 -10.74
CA GLY A 62 19.52 5.17 -10.84
C GLY A 62 20.02 4.69 -9.47
N MET A 63 20.00 5.55 -8.46
CA MET A 63 20.43 5.20 -7.08
C MET A 63 19.58 4.09 -6.48
N VAL A 64 18.26 4.16 -6.64
CA VAL A 64 17.32 3.11 -6.19
C VAL A 64 17.64 1.76 -6.83
N THR A 65 18.08 1.78 -8.09
CA THR A 65 18.41 0.56 -8.82
C THR A 65 19.69 -0.11 -8.28
N VAL A 66 20.64 0.67 -7.77
CA VAL A 66 21.82 0.14 -7.07
C VAL A 66 21.44 -0.50 -5.73
N GLY A 67 20.46 0.06 -5.02
CA GLY A 67 19.94 -0.50 -3.77
C GLY A 67 20.80 -0.20 -2.55
N GLU A 68 20.83 -1.11 -1.58
CA GLU A 68 21.43 -0.89 -0.24
C GLU A 68 22.94 -0.55 -0.31
N GLU A 69 23.67 -1.04 -1.32
CA GLU A 69 25.10 -0.73 -1.52
C GLU A 69 25.36 0.76 -1.78
N ALA A 70 24.37 1.49 -2.27
CA ALA A 70 24.49 2.93 -2.53
C ALA A 70 24.26 3.78 -1.27
N VAL A 71 23.61 3.23 -0.23
CA VAL A 71 23.14 3.98 0.95
C VAL A 71 24.24 4.88 1.50
N GLY A 72 25.39 4.31 1.85
CA GLY A 72 26.48 5.04 2.50
C GLY A 72 27.03 6.22 1.72
N ARG A 73 26.72 6.34 0.41
CA ARG A 73 27.22 7.42 -0.45
C ARG A 73 26.14 8.43 -0.87
N CYS A 74 24.86 8.04 -0.86
CA CYS A 74 23.79 8.88 -1.39
C CYS A 74 22.67 9.24 -0.41
N TRP A 75 22.62 8.64 0.79
CA TRP A 75 21.49 8.87 1.70
C TRP A 75 21.39 10.33 2.18
N GLN A 76 22.51 10.99 2.48
CA GLN A 76 22.52 12.40 2.89
C GLN A 76 22.06 13.34 1.76
N PRO A 77 22.58 13.24 0.52
CA PRO A 77 22.02 13.94 -0.64
C PRO A 77 20.52 13.71 -0.82
N LEU A 78 20.07 12.45 -0.73
CA LEU A 78 18.66 12.11 -0.89
C LEU A 78 17.80 12.74 0.20
N LEU A 79 18.28 12.76 1.45
CA LEU A 79 17.61 13.42 2.56
C LEU A 79 17.52 14.93 2.35
N SER A 80 18.61 15.58 1.94
CA SER A 80 18.60 17.01 1.58
C SER A 80 17.54 17.32 0.53
N VAL A 81 17.48 16.52 -0.55
CA VAL A 81 16.50 16.71 -1.62
C VAL A 81 15.07 16.41 -1.15
N ALA A 82 14.88 15.47 -0.23
CA ALA A 82 13.58 15.19 0.37
C ALA A 82 13.07 16.36 1.23
N GLU A 83 13.97 17.21 1.75
CA GLU A 83 13.65 18.41 2.54
C GLU A 83 13.43 19.66 1.68
N GLU A 84 13.95 19.67 0.46
CA GLU A 84 13.92 20.83 -0.43
C GLU A 84 12.49 21.18 -0.85
N PRO A 85 12.04 22.44 -0.67
CA PRO A 85 10.71 22.86 -1.08
C PRO A 85 10.65 23.30 -2.55
N VAL A 86 11.34 22.58 -3.43
CA VAL A 86 11.49 22.97 -4.84
C VAL A 86 10.45 22.28 -5.72
N ASP A 87 10.32 20.96 -5.60
CA ASP A 87 9.44 20.16 -6.47
C ASP A 87 8.86 18.93 -5.75
N ASP A 88 7.54 18.76 -5.87
CA ASP A 88 6.79 17.70 -5.20
C ASP A 88 7.15 16.30 -5.75
N ALA A 89 7.47 16.18 -7.04
CA ALA A 89 7.78 14.91 -7.67
C ALA A 89 9.19 14.44 -7.31
N LEU A 90 10.16 15.36 -7.29
CA LEU A 90 11.54 15.09 -6.91
C LEU A 90 11.64 14.74 -5.42
N THR A 91 10.99 15.50 -4.54
CA THR A 91 10.94 15.19 -3.10
C THR A 91 10.28 13.85 -2.83
N ALA A 92 9.22 13.52 -3.56
CA ALA A 92 8.56 12.21 -3.47
C ALA A 92 9.46 11.08 -3.97
N ALA A 93 10.20 11.29 -5.07
CA ALA A 93 11.17 10.32 -5.57
C ALA A 93 12.30 10.08 -4.57
N ALA A 94 12.82 11.15 -3.95
CA ALA A 94 13.84 11.05 -2.91
C ALA A 94 13.34 10.30 -1.67
N ALA A 95 12.12 10.59 -1.21
CA ALA A 95 11.48 9.87 -0.10
C ALA A 95 11.26 8.37 -0.42
N GLU A 96 10.81 8.05 -1.64
CA GLU A 96 10.70 6.66 -2.10
C GLU A 96 12.06 5.97 -2.14
N ALA A 97 13.12 6.68 -2.54
CA ALA A 97 14.47 6.13 -2.53
C ALA A 97 14.94 5.79 -1.11
N LEU A 98 14.83 6.73 -0.17
CA LEU A 98 15.15 6.51 1.24
C LEU A 98 14.39 5.31 1.81
N ARG A 99 13.10 5.19 1.48
CA ARG A 99 12.24 4.06 1.90
C ARG A 99 12.74 2.72 1.37
N ARG A 100 12.97 2.64 0.06
CA ARG A 100 13.39 1.39 -0.60
C ARG A 100 14.77 0.94 -0.15
N MET A 101 15.64 1.90 0.12
CA MET A 101 17.02 1.68 0.58
C MET A 101 17.10 1.46 2.10
N ARG A 102 15.98 1.59 2.83
CA ARG A 102 15.87 1.34 4.28
C ARG A 102 16.89 2.14 5.10
N VAL A 103 17.04 3.42 4.77
CA VAL A 103 18.01 4.31 5.43
C VAL A 103 17.55 4.62 6.86
N THR A 104 18.10 3.89 7.84
CA THR A 104 17.81 4.09 9.27
C THR A 104 18.33 5.41 9.80
N ASP A 105 19.48 5.86 9.34
CA ASP A 105 20.12 7.10 9.80
C ASP A 105 19.30 8.37 9.48
N ALA A 106 18.37 8.27 8.53
CA ALA A 106 17.47 9.37 8.18
C ALA A 106 16.29 9.52 9.15
N GLU A 107 16.00 8.52 10.00
CA GLU A 107 14.79 8.47 10.82
C GLU A 107 14.58 9.74 11.69
N PRO A 108 15.56 10.23 12.48
CA PRO A 108 15.33 11.39 13.34
C PRO A 108 14.91 12.63 12.55
N ARG A 109 15.49 12.77 11.35
CA ARG A 109 15.21 13.92 10.49
C ARG A 109 13.87 13.79 9.77
N LEU A 110 13.51 12.59 9.34
CA LEU A 110 12.19 12.31 8.77
C LEU A 110 11.08 12.50 9.83
N LEU A 111 11.32 12.13 11.09
CA LEU A 111 10.38 12.41 12.18
C LEU A 111 10.19 13.92 12.39
N ALA A 112 11.25 14.72 12.32
CA ALA A 112 11.13 16.18 12.37
C ALA A 112 10.30 16.74 11.20
N LEU A 113 10.41 16.16 10.00
CA LEU A 113 9.63 16.57 8.82
C LEU A 113 8.13 16.28 8.93
N LEU A 114 7.71 15.37 9.81
CA LEU A 114 6.28 15.18 10.11
C LEU A 114 5.63 16.43 10.71
N ALA A 115 6.42 17.38 11.25
CA ALA A 115 5.93 18.65 11.77
C ALA A 115 6.09 19.82 10.78
N SER A 116 6.44 19.56 9.51
CA SER A 116 6.59 20.61 8.50
C SER A 116 5.28 21.34 8.22
N ASP A 117 5.33 22.65 7.98
CA ASP A 117 4.17 23.43 7.53
C ASP A 117 3.59 22.94 6.19
N ARG A 118 4.40 22.23 5.40
CA ARG A 118 4.03 21.75 4.06
C ARG A 118 3.46 20.34 4.10
N PRO A 119 2.18 20.12 3.72
CA PRO A 119 1.56 18.80 3.78
C PRO A 119 2.24 17.73 2.93
N PHE A 120 2.80 18.11 1.77
CA PHE A 120 3.52 17.17 0.90
C PHE A 120 4.81 16.66 1.55
N LEU A 121 5.55 17.51 2.27
CA LEU A 121 6.75 17.09 3.02
C LEU A 121 6.38 16.16 4.16
N ARG A 122 5.32 16.46 4.92
CA ARG A 122 4.82 15.57 5.98
C ARG A 122 4.42 14.20 5.43
N ARG A 123 3.71 14.17 4.29
CA ARG A 123 3.32 12.94 3.60
C ARG A 123 4.54 12.14 3.13
N ASN A 124 5.50 12.81 2.50
CA ASN A 124 6.71 12.17 1.98
C ASN A 124 7.58 11.63 3.13
N ALA A 125 7.67 12.36 4.25
CA ALA A 125 8.33 11.90 5.46
C ALA A 125 7.67 10.64 6.04
N ALA A 126 6.35 10.63 6.20
CA ALA A 126 5.60 9.44 6.64
C ALA A 126 5.78 8.25 5.68
N HIS A 127 5.94 8.52 4.38
CA HIS A 127 6.22 7.49 3.37
C HIS A 127 7.65 6.95 3.50
N ALA A 128 8.65 7.82 3.63
CA ALA A 128 10.05 7.44 3.77
C ALA A 128 10.29 6.62 5.06
N LEU A 129 9.68 7.04 6.17
CA LEU A 129 9.75 6.38 7.47
C LEU A 129 9.35 4.91 7.40
N GLU A 130 8.45 4.53 6.50
CA GLU A 130 8.06 3.13 6.29
C GLU A 130 9.28 2.22 6.08
N GLY A 131 10.39 2.71 5.51
CA GLY A 131 11.62 1.94 5.29
C GLY A 131 12.49 1.75 6.53
N CYS A 132 12.33 2.59 7.55
CA CYS A 132 13.24 2.73 8.68
C CYS A 132 12.55 2.93 10.04
N LEU A 133 11.34 2.36 10.22
CA LEU A 133 10.60 2.49 11.48
C LEU A 133 11.31 1.81 12.65
N THR A 134 11.47 2.55 13.74
CA THR A 134 11.76 2.02 15.08
C THR A 134 10.55 2.22 16.01
N GLU A 135 10.64 1.72 17.25
CA GLU A 135 9.61 2.01 18.28
C GLU A 135 9.45 3.52 18.51
N ALA A 136 10.51 4.32 18.36
CA ALA A 136 10.47 5.78 18.50
C ALA A 136 9.64 6.45 17.38
N SER A 137 9.45 5.79 16.23
CA SER A 137 8.61 6.30 15.16
C SER A 137 7.12 6.33 15.52
N LEU A 138 6.68 5.53 16.51
CA LEU A 138 5.26 5.41 16.87
C LEU A 138 4.68 6.75 17.31
N ASP A 139 5.34 7.47 18.21
CA ASP A 139 4.83 8.74 18.76
C ASP A 139 4.64 9.81 17.67
N GLY A 140 5.64 9.94 16.79
CA GLY A 140 5.59 10.87 15.66
C GLY A 140 4.47 10.54 14.67
N LEU A 141 4.32 9.26 14.33
CA LEU A 141 3.25 8.80 13.43
C LEU A 141 1.87 8.88 14.09
N GLN A 142 1.76 8.63 15.40
CA GLN A 142 0.50 8.80 16.14
C GLN A 142 0.05 10.25 16.14
N LEU A 143 0.96 11.21 16.30
CA LEU A 143 0.63 12.63 16.14
C LEU A 143 0.19 12.95 14.71
N ALA A 144 0.91 12.43 13.71
CA ALA A 144 0.58 12.62 12.29
C ALA A 144 -0.73 11.95 11.85
N MET A 145 -1.28 11.01 12.62
CA MET A 145 -2.65 10.50 12.42
C MET A 145 -3.73 11.53 12.72
N ARG A 146 -3.39 12.68 13.32
CA ARG A 146 -4.31 13.81 13.55
C ARG A 146 -4.09 14.96 12.57
N ASP A 147 -3.31 14.74 11.51
CA ASP A 147 -2.99 15.75 10.51
C ASP A 147 -4.27 16.30 9.84
N PRO A 148 -4.37 17.62 9.60
CA PRO A 148 -5.52 18.19 8.88
C PRO A 148 -5.64 17.62 7.45
N ASP A 149 -4.52 17.28 6.79
CA ASP A 149 -4.51 16.75 5.44
C ASP A 149 -4.80 15.23 5.43
N PRO A 150 -5.90 14.78 4.79
CA PRO A 150 -6.23 13.36 4.70
C PRO A 150 -5.17 12.55 3.93
N HIS A 151 -4.43 13.13 2.99
CA HIS A 151 -3.35 12.43 2.30
C HIS A 151 -2.18 12.08 3.22
N VAL A 152 -1.87 12.95 4.19
CA VAL A 152 -0.89 12.64 5.24
C VAL A 152 -1.42 11.48 6.09
N ARG A 153 -2.64 11.60 6.64
CA ARG A 153 -3.25 10.56 7.48
C ARG A 153 -3.35 9.20 6.77
N ARG A 154 -3.70 9.18 5.47
CA ARG A 154 -3.74 7.95 4.67
C ARG A 154 -2.36 7.27 4.63
N THR A 155 -1.31 8.04 4.34
CA THR A 155 0.05 7.51 4.28
C THR A 155 0.48 7.00 5.65
N VAL A 156 0.22 7.77 6.71
CA VAL A 156 0.55 7.38 8.09
C VAL A 156 -0.15 6.07 8.48
N ALA A 157 -1.46 5.93 8.25
CA ALA A 157 -2.20 4.69 8.52
C ALA A 157 -1.61 3.47 7.78
N ARG A 158 -1.14 3.67 6.54
CA ARG A 158 -0.47 2.62 5.77
C ARG A 158 0.92 2.29 6.33
N THR A 159 1.69 3.30 6.74
CA THR A 159 3.02 3.15 7.35
C THR A 159 2.94 2.40 8.68
N LEU A 160 1.94 2.72 9.51
CA LEU A 160 1.68 2.07 10.80
C LEU A 160 1.41 0.56 10.69
N ALA A 161 1.02 0.04 9.51
CA ALA A 161 0.89 -1.40 9.28
C ALA A 161 2.19 -2.21 9.46
N ARG A 162 3.34 -1.53 9.55
CA ARG A 162 4.65 -2.13 9.85
C ARG A 162 5.01 -2.10 11.34
N LEU A 163 4.19 -1.46 12.18
CA LEU A 163 4.37 -1.33 13.63
C LEU A 163 3.19 -2.02 14.35
N PRO A 164 3.32 -3.29 14.73
CA PRO A 164 2.25 -4.02 15.41
C PRO A 164 1.70 -3.32 16.66
N GLU A 165 2.53 -2.54 17.36
CA GLU A 165 2.22 -1.77 18.57
C GLU A 165 1.21 -0.65 18.30
N SER A 166 1.10 -0.21 17.03
CA SER A 166 0.19 0.87 16.61
C SER A 166 -1.28 0.47 16.48
N SER A 167 -1.66 -0.77 16.83
CA SER A 167 -3.04 -1.24 16.72
C SER A 167 -4.06 -0.31 17.40
N GLN A 168 -3.73 0.27 18.55
CA GLN A 168 -4.65 1.18 19.25
C GLN A 168 -4.91 2.47 18.44
N VAL A 169 -3.85 3.05 17.87
CA VAL A 169 -3.94 4.24 17.00
C VAL A 169 -4.76 3.92 15.75
N LEU A 170 -4.58 2.74 15.17
CA LEU A 170 -5.32 2.30 13.99
C LEU A 170 -6.80 2.03 14.28
N LEU A 171 -7.14 1.53 15.48
CA LEU A 171 -8.53 1.34 15.90
C LEU A 171 -9.29 2.67 15.95
N GLU A 172 -8.67 3.75 16.44
CA GLU A 172 -9.25 5.10 16.41
C GLU A 172 -9.45 5.58 14.96
N ALA A 173 -8.49 5.31 14.09
CA ALA A 173 -8.50 5.71 12.69
C ALA A 173 -9.58 5.01 11.84
N LEU A 174 -10.19 3.92 12.32
CA LEU A 174 -11.34 3.29 11.67
C LEU A 174 -12.55 4.24 11.55
N SER A 175 -12.64 5.27 12.39
CA SER A 175 -13.73 6.25 12.35
C SER A 175 -13.39 7.52 11.56
N ASP A 176 -12.23 7.57 10.90
CA ASP A 176 -11.79 8.77 10.18
C ASP A 176 -12.81 9.21 9.13
N HIS A 177 -13.02 10.53 9.02
CA HIS A 177 -13.93 11.12 8.04
C HIS A 177 -13.55 10.78 6.60
N ASP A 178 -12.26 10.68 6.32
CA ASP A 178 -11.72 10.24 5.06
C ASP A 178 -11.81 8.72 4.93
N ARG A 179 -12.56 8.29 3.92
CA ARG A 179 -12.85 6.88 3.68
C ARG A 179 -11.62 6.01 3.45
N TRP A 180 -10.50 6.56 2.99
CA TRP A 180 -9.28 5.81 2.68
C TRP A 180 -8.37 5.68 3.90
N VAL A 181 -8.42 6.63 4.84
CA VAL A 181 -7.74 6.49 6.13
C VAL A 181 -8.30 5.30 6.89
N GLY A 182 -9.62 5.23 7.05
CA GLY A 182 -10.25 4.10 7.74
C GLY A 182 -10.09 2.75 7.01
N TRP A 183 -9.97 2.78 5.68
CA TRP A 183 -9.63 1.58 4.89
C TRP A 183 -8.20 1.11 5.14
N ASN A 184 -7.21 2.03 5.06
CA ASN A 184 -5.81 1.73 5.36
C ASN A 184 -5.67 1.23 6.80
N ALA A 185 -6.43 1.79 7.75
CA ALA A 185 -6.44 1.35 9.12
C ALA A 185 -6.96 -0.10 9.27
N ALA A 186 -8.08 -0.43 8.62
CA ALA A 186 -8.60 -1.80 8.60
C ALA A 186 -7.60 -2.80 7.99
N TRP A 187 -6.98 -2.42 6.86
CA TRP A 187 -5.93 -3.22 6.23
C TRP A 187 -4.70 -3.40 7.14
N ALA A 188 -4.25 -2.33 7.79
CA ALA A 188 -3.11 -2.36 8.72
C ALA A 188 -3.38 -3.26 9.93
N LEU A 189 -4.55 -3.15 10.56
CA LEU A 189 -4.98 -4.04 11.65
C LEU A 189 -5.03 -5.49 11.21
N GLY A 190 -5.51 -5.75 9.99
CA GLY A 190 -5.47 -7.06 9.37
C GLY A 190 -4.05 -7.62 9.24
N ARG A 191 -3.08 -6.79 8.87
CA ARG A 191 -1.65 -7.20 8.81
C ARG A 191 -1.03 -7.48 10.17
N HIS A 192 -1.51 -6.84 11.23
CA HIS A 192 -1.00 -7.07 12.58
C HIS A 192 -1.40 -8.46 13.10
N GLN A 193 -2.47 -9.07 12.57
CA GLN A 193 -2.87 -10.46 12.88
C GLN A 193 -2.98 -10.72 14.39
N LYS A 194 -3.50 -9.76 15.16
CA LYS A 194 -3.67 -9.86 16.62
C LYS A 194 -5.10 -10.33 16.97
N PRO A 195 -5.30 -11.55 17.49
CA PRO A 195 -6.63 -12.05 17.85
C PRO A 195 -7.35 -11.19 18.91
N GLY A 196 -6.60 -10.53 19.79
CA GLY A 196 -7.14 -9.60 20.79
C GLY A 196 -7.88 -8.39 20.20
N LEU A 197 -7.78 -8.14 18.89
CA LEU A 197 -8.55 -7.11 18.21
C LEU A 197 -9.99 -7.53 17.93
N ILE A 198 -10.29 -8.83 17.89
CA ILE A 198 -11.62 -9.34 17.49
C ILE A 198 -12.73 -8.77 18.39
N PRO A 199 -12.65 -8.81 19.73
CA PRO A 199 -13.72 -8.26 20.57
C PRO A 199 -13.96 -6.76 20.33
N ILE A 200 -12.89 -5.99 20.07
CA ILE A 200 -12.96 -4.55 19.83
C ILE A 200 -13.64 -4.28 18.48
N LEU A 201 -13.27 -5.02 17.44
CA LEU A 201 -13.87 -4.87 16.12
C LEU A 201 -15.34 -5.31 16.11
N LEU A 202 -15.72 -6.34 16.89
CA LEU A 202 -17.11 -6.74 17.07
C LEU A 202 -17.94 -5.67 17.80
N ALA A 203 -17.37 -4.99 18.79
CA ALA A 203 -18.00 -3.81 19.38
C ALA A 203 -18.18 -2.70 18.32
N GLY A 204 -17.16 -2.50 17.47
CA GLY A 204 -17.19 -1.55 16.36
C GLY A 204 -18.31 -1.80 15.34
N LEU A 205 -18.69 -3.06 15.11
CA LEU A 205 -19.86 -3.43 14.28
C LEU A 205 -21.20 -2.89 14.81
N ASN A 206 -21.28 -2.57 16.10
CA ASN A 206 -22.49 -2.04 16.75
C ASN A 206 -22.44 -0.52 16.97
N SER A 207 -21.38 0.15 16.52
CA SER A 207 -21.23 1.60 16.68
C SER A 207 -22.33 2.39 15.96
N PRO A 208 -22.79 3.55 16.48
CA PRO A 208 -23.65 4.45 15.71
C PRO A 208 -22.96 5.02 14.46
N ASP A 209 -21.63 5.09 14.43
CA ASP A 209 -20.88 5.56 13.26
C ASP A 209 -20.78 4.46 12.18
N LYS A 210 -21.42 4.73 11.05
CA LYS A 210 -21.39 3.87 9.86
C LYS A 210 -19.98 3.64 9.30
N ARG A 211 -19.04 4.57 9.51
CA ARG A 211 -17.64 4.42 9.05
C ARG A 211 -16.94 3.37 9.89
N LEU A 212 -17.05 3.48 11.22
CA LEU A 212 -16.51 2.49 12.14
C LEU A 212 -17.09 1.11 11.84
N ARG A 213 -18.42 0.96 11.72
CA ARG A 213 -19.03 -0.33 11.38
C ARG A 213 -18.48 -0.95 10.09
N ARG A 214 -18.39 -0.14 9.02
CA ARG A 214 -17.86 -0.59 7.72
C ARG A 214 -16.41 -1.08 7.85
N ASN A 215 -15.57 -0.27 8.47
CA ASN A 215 -14.13 -0.53 8.56
C ASN A 215 -13.82 -1.64 9.57
N SER A 216 -14.63 -1.79 10.63
CA SER A 216 -14.56 -2.94 11.54
C SER A 216 -14.91 -4.26 10.85
N ALA A 217 -15.96 -4.27 10.01
CA ALA A 217 -16.28 -5.45 9.21
C ALA A 217 -15.13 -5.81 8.26
N GLU A 218 -14.54 -4.82 7.61
CA GLU A 218 -13.39 -5.02 6.74
C GLU A 218 -12.16 -5.51 7.51
N ALA A 219 -11.84 -4.94 8.68
CA ALA A 219 -10.73 -5.38 9.52
C ALA A 219 -10.89 -6.84 9.96
N LEU A 220 -12.10 -7.25 10.36
CA LEU A 220 -12.40 -8.65 10.69
C LEU A 220 -12.15 -9.59 9.49
N GLY A 221 -12.57 -9.18 8.28
CA GLY A 221 -12.26 -9.94 7.07
C GLY A 221 -10.77 -10.04 6.76
N GLN A 222 -10.02 -8.95 6.98
CA GLN A 222 -8.57 -8.92 6.78
C GLN A 222 -7.81 -9.76 7.82
N LEU A 223 -8.34 -9.87 9.05
CA LEU A 223 -7.75 -10.74 10.08
C LEU A 223 -7.83 -12.22 9.68
N ARG A 224 -8.86 -12.64 8.94
CA ARG A 224 -9.05 -14.04 8.52
C ARG A 224 -9.10 -15.05 9.68
N ILE A 225 -9.54 -14.60 10.85
CA ILE A 225 -9.74 -15.46 12.02
C ILE A 225 -11.24 -15.77 12.11
N SER A 226 -11.61 -17.01 11.80
CA SER A 226 -12.99 -17.45 11.94
C SER A 226 -13.34 -17.70 13.40
N SER A 227 -14.45 -17.12 13.86
CA SER A 227 -15.06 -17.45 15.14
C SER A 227 -16.58 -17.32 15.02
N PRO A 228 -17.36 -18.11 15.77
CA PRO A 228 -18.82 -18.00 15.76
C PRO A 228 -19.33 -16.58 16.05
N GLU A 229 -18.67 -15.87 16.97
CA GLU A 229 -18.99 -14.48 17.33
C GLU A 229 -18.70 -13.52 16.17
N ALA A 230 -17.59 -13.74 15.45
CA ALA A 230 -17.25 -12.94 14.29
C ALA A 230 -18.24 -13.12 13.15
N ILE A 231 -18.63 -14.37 12.86
CA ILE A 231 -19.64 -14.70 11.86
C ILE A 231 -21.00 -14.09 12.26
N GLU A 232 -21.44 -14.29 13.50
CA GLU A 232 -22.72 -13.77 13.99
C GLU A 232 -22.80 -12.24 13.92
N GLY A 233 -21.74 -11.55 14.36
CA GLY A 233 -21.64 -10.10 14.29
C GLY A 233 -21.70 -9.58 12.85
N LEU A 234 -20.95 -10.20 11.94
CA LEU A 234 -20.95 -9.81 10.52
C LEU A 234 -22.30 -10.09 9.86
N VAL A 235 -22.97 -11.20 10.19
CA VAL A 235 -24.31 -11.54 9.69
C VAL A 235 -25.35 -10.52 10.17
N ALA A 236 -25.28 -10.07 11.43
CA ALA A 236 -26.19 -9.06 11.98
C ALA A 236 -26.14 -7.74 11.20
N VAL A 237 -24.94 -7.34 10.76
CA VAL A 237 -24.71 -6.08 10.04
C VAL A 237 -25.21 -6.11 8.59
N LEU A 238 -25.48 -7.30 8.02
CA LEU A 238 -26.06 -7.44 6.68
C LEU A 238 -27.50 -6.88 6.58
N GLU A 239 -28.17 -6.63 7.71
CA GLU A 239 -29.51 -6.06 7.78
C GLU A 239 -29.55 -4.54 7.63
N GLU A 240 -28.40 -3.88 7.68
CA GLU A 240 -28.35 -2.42 7.61
C GLU A 240 -28.84 -1.88 6.27
N ARG A 241 -29.58 -0.76 6.34
CA ARG A 241 -30.02 0.00 5.14
C ARG A 241 -28.86 0.67 4.40
N SER A 242 -27.67 0.75 5.02
CA SER A 242 -26.52 1.39 4.38
C SER A 242 -26.01 0.52 3.23
N ALA A 243 -25.66 1.10 2.08
CA ALA A 243 -25.23 0.31 0.93
C ALA A 243 -23.80 -0.25 1.06
N TYR A 244 -22.98 0.31 1.95
CA TYR A 244 -21.55 -0.01 2.04
C TYR A 244 -21.25 -1.03 3.13
N VAL A 245 -21.89 -0.93 4.31
CA VAL A 245 -21.57 -1.79 5.46
C VAL A 245 -21.92 -3.27 5.18
N PRO A 246 -23.10 -3.62 4.63
CA PRO A 246 -23.41 -5.00 4.26
C PRO A 246 -22.47 -5.58 3.20
N ARG A 247 -21.94 -4.77 2.28
CA ARG A 247 -20.96 -5.23 1.28
C ARG A 247 -19.62 -5.59 1.93
N SER A 248 -19.14 -4.76 2.86
CA SER A 248 -17.94 -5.06 3.64
C SER A 248 -18.12 -6.31 4.50
N ALA A 249 -19.28 -6.47 5.16
CA ALA A 249 -19.59 -7.65 5.95
C ALA A 249 -19.68 -8.93 5.10
N ALA A 250 -20.33 -8.88 3.93
CA ALA A 250 -20.38 -10.01 3.00
C ALA A 250 -19.01 -10.35 2.41
N TRP A 251 -18.13 -9.35 2.20
CA TRP A 251 -16.74 -9.62 1.85
C TRP A 251 -15.98 -10.28 3.00
N ALA A 252 -16.12 -9.79 4.23
CA ALA A 252 -15.46 -10.35 5.39
C ALA A 252 -15.85 -11.81 5.63
N LEU A 253 -17.15 -12.15 5.56
CA LEU A 253 -17.63 -13.52 5.68
C LEU A 253 -17.01 -14.47 4.65
N ARG A 254 -16.72 -14.00 3.43
CA ARG A 254 -16.00 -14.80 2.43
C ARG A 254 -14.54 -15.02 2.79
N CYS A 255 -13.90 -14.04 3.41
CA CYS A 255 -12.51 -14.15 3.86
C CYS A 255 -12.33 -15.05 5.08
N LEU A 256 -13.36 -15.18 5.93
CA LEU A 256 -13.35 -16.03 7.13
C LEU A 256 -13.63 -17.52 6.85
N ASP A 257 -13.98 -17.88 5.61
CA ASP A 257 -14.55 -19.15 5.15
C ASP A 257 -16.07 -19.07 4.91
N LEU A 258 -16.41 -18.99 3.61
CA LEU A 258 -17.78 -18.93 3.15
C LEU A 258 -18.57 -20.20 3.51
N ALA A 259 -17.94 -21.37 3.59
CA ALA A 259 -18.63 -22.62 3.92
C ALA A 259 -19.13 -22.60 5.37
N GLU A 260 -18.29 -22.14 6.30
CA GLU A 260 -18.66 -21.99 7.71
C GLU A 260 -19.74 -20.89 7.88
N ALA A 261 -19.59 -19.77 7.19
CA ALA A 261 -20.60 -18.71 7.19
C ALA A 261 -21.97 -19.18 6.63
N ILE A 262 -21.97 -20.02 5.57
CA ILE A 262 -23.19 -20.66 5.04
C ILE A 262 -23.77 -21.62 6.08
N HIS A 263 -22.95 -22.48 6.67
CA HIS A 263 -23.39 -23.43 7.69
C HIS A 263 -24.05 -22.72 8.88
N TYR A 264 -23.41 -21.66 9.39
CA TYR A 264 -23.94 -20.84 10.45
C TYR A 264 -25.26 -20.16 10.05
N THR A 265 -25.34 -19.65 8.81
CA THR A 265 -26.58 -19.07 8.28
C THR A 265 -27.71 -20.10 8.19
N CYS A 266 -27.42 -21.35 7.83
CA CYS A 266 -28.40 -22.44 7.84
C CYS A 266 -28.90 -22.74 9.26
N GLN A 267 -28.02 -22.84 10.25
CA GLN A 267 -28.42 -22.99 11.65
C GLN A 267 -29.31 -21.82 12.13
N MET A 268 -29.06 -20.60 11.63
CA MET A 268 -29.91 -19.46 11.95
C MET A 268 -31.31 -19.58 11.33
N LEU A 269 -31.44 -20.11 10.11
CA LEU A 269 -32.73 -20.39 9.46
C LEU A 269 -33.58 -21.38 10.25
N ASP A 270 -32.93 -22.37 10.86
CA ASP A 270 -33.58 -23.42 11.65
C ASP A 270 -33.80 -23.04 13.12
N SER A 271 -33.31 -21.88 13.55
CA SER A 271 -33.39 -21.43 14.95
C SER A 271 -34.84 -21.30 15.43
N PRO A 272 -35.16 -21.64 16.70
CA PRO A 272 -36.48 -21.34 17.27
C PRO A 272 -36.74 -19.84 17.43
N ASP A 273 -35.69 -19.01 17.53
CA ASP A 273 -35.80 -17.56 17.68
C ASP A 273 -36.24 -16.88 16.36
N PRO A 274 -37.41 -16.22 16.31
CA PRO A 274 -37.87 -15.50 15.13
C PRO A 274 -36.90 -14.42 14.64
N ARG A 275 -36.10 -13.79 15.51
CA ARG A 275 -35.10 -12.79 15.11
C ARG A 275 -33.95 -13.45 14.37
N ARG A 276 -33.37 -14.50 14.95
CA ARG A 276 -32.30 -15.30 14.34
C ARG A 276 -32.71 -15.93 13.01
N ARG A 277 -33.95 -16.43 12.89
CA ARG A 277 -34.50 -16.90 11.59
C ARG A 277 -34.58 -15.81 10.53
N ARG A 278 -35.08 -14.62 10.89
CA ARG A 278 -35.19 -13.50 9.94
C ARG A 278 -33.83 -13.04 9.45
N LEU A 279 -32.83 -13.00 10.34
CA LEU A 279 -31.44 -12.74 10.02
C LEU A 279 -30.92 -13.76 9.00
N GLY A 280 -31.10 -15.05 9.27
CA GLY A 280 -30.73 -16.13 8.34
C GLY A 280 -31.36 -15.94 6.95
N GLN A 281 -32.68 -15.70 6.88
CA GLN A 281 -33.43 -15.55 5.62
C GLN A 281 -32.92 -14.40 4.76
N ARG A 282 -32.52 -13.30 5.39
CA ARG A 282 -32.06 -12.08 4.70
C ARG A 282 -30.59 -12.15 4.30
N SER A 283 -29.76 -12.80 5.11
CA SER A 283 -28.32 -12.93 4.89
C SER A 283 -27.97 -13.90 3.76
N VAL A 284 -28.80 -14.91 3.50
CA VAL A 284 -28.66 -15.84 2.35
C VAL A 284 -28.50 -15.09 1.03
N ARG A 285 -29.20 -13.95 0.84
CA ARG A 285 -29.10 -13.16 -0.40
C ARG A 285 -27.68 -12.59 -0.62
N TRP A 286 -26.98 -12.24 0.45
CA TRP A 286 -25.63 -11.66 0.38
C TRP A 286 -24.54 -12.70 0.17
N LEU A 287 -24.78 -13.93 0.62
CA LEU A 287 -23.85 -15.06 0.50
C LEU A 287 -23.94 -15.78 -0.85
N ARG A 288 -24.88 -15.39 -1.73
CA ARG A 288 -24.97 -15.94 -3.10
C ARG A 288 -23.74 -15.54 -3.95
N PRO A 289 -23.12 -16.49 -4.67
CA PRO A 289 -21.94 -16.22 -5.50
C PRO A 289 -22.15 -15.10 -6.53
N GLU A 290 -23.35 -14.95 -7.08
CA GLU A 290 -23.70 -13.95 -8.10
C GLU A 290 -23.56 -12.49 -7.64
N ARG A 291 -23.51 -12.23 -6.32
CA ARG A 291 -23.30 -10.90 -5.73
C ARG A 291 -21.87 -10.68 -5.24
N ALA A 292 -20.97 -11.63 -5.49
CA ALA A 292 -19.61 -11.66 -4.96
C ALA A 292 -18.62 -10.72 -5.69
N SER A 293 -19.05 -9.92 -6.68
CA SER A 293 -18.17 -9.03 -7.45
C SER A 293 -17.56 -7.86 -6.65
N TYR A 294 -17.96 -7.68 -5.38
CA TYR A 294 -17.37 -6.66 -4.51
C TYR A 294 -16.04 -7.12 -3.92
N THR A 295 -14.95 -6.50 -4.35
CA THR A 295 -13.69 -6.43 -3.60
C THR A 295 -13.58 -5.01 -3.02
N PRO A 296 -13.39 -4.86 -1.69
CA PRO A 296 -13.05 -3.57 -1.12
C PRO A 296 -11.78 -3.06 -1.82
N HIS A 297 -11.90 -1.88 -2.42
CA HIS A 297 -10.91 -1.10 -3.13
C HIS A 297 -9.48 -1.68 -3.13
N LEU A 298 -9.17 -2.51 -4.13
CA LEU A 298 -7.77 -2.76 -4.50
C LEU A 298 -7.13 -1.38 -4.76
N PRO A 299 -5.93 -1.09 -4.22
CA PRO A 299 -5.20 0.08 -4.65
C PRO A 299 -5.11 0.02 -6.17
N VAL A 300 -5.46 1.13 -6.83
CA VAL A 300 -5.25 1.32 -8.26
C VAL A 300 -3.83 0.84 -8.53
N ARG A 301 -3.68 -0.19 -9.37
CA ARG A 301 -2.39 -0.54 -9.97
C ARG A 301 -1.82 0.78 -10.47
N SER A 302 -0.80 1.31 -9.80
CA SER A 302 -0.02 2.43 -10.31
C SER A 302 0.48 1.99 -11.67
N SER A 303 -0.17 2.53 -12.70
CA SER A 303 0.08 2.19 -14.08
C SER A 303 1.54 2.46 -14.40
N ARG A 304 2.22 1.42 -14.87
CA ARG A 304 3.56 1.42 -15.49
C ARG A 304 4.70 1.79 -14.55
N LEU A 305 5.37 0.77 -14.00
CA LEU A 305 6.82 0.57 -14.08
C LEU A 305 7.13 -0.84 -13.56
N GLY A 306 7.73 -1.70 -14.41
CA GLY A 306 8.42 -2.94 -14.03
C GLY A 306 7.54 -4.15 -13.70
N GLY A 307 7.43 -5.10 -14.62
CA GLY A 307 6.66 -6.32 -14.45
C GLY A 307 7.22 -7.29 -13.40
N VAL A 308 6.31 -7.78 -12.56
CA VAL A 308 6.29 -9.18 -12.10
C VAL A 308 4.82 -9.60 -12.15
N ALA A 309 4.50 -10.51 -13.06
CA ALA A 309 3.17 -11.08 -13.19
C ALA A 309 2.96 -12.10 -12.07
N PHE A 310 1.92 -11.93 -11.25
CA PHE A 310 1.33 -13.06 -10.54
C PHE A 310 0.35 -13.75 -11.51
N SER A 311 0.57 -15.04 -11.78
CA SER A 311 -0.30 -15.83 -12.65
C SER A 311 -1.65 -16.10 -11.98
N PRO A 312 -2.75 -16.17 -12.74
CA PRO A 312 -4.09 -16.41 -12.21
C PRO A 312 -4.46 -17.90 -12.21
N GLU A 313 -3.65 -18.77 -11.57
CA GLU A 313 -3.89 -20.23 -11.60
C GLU A 313 -4.36 -20.89 -10.29
N GLU A 314 -4.56 -20.16 -9.19
CA GLU A 314 -5.07 -20.74 -7.94
C GLU A 314 -6.54 -20.39 -7.66
N ALA A 315 -7.38 -20.47 -8.70
CA ALA A 315 -8.84 -20.34 -8.60
C ALA A 315 -9.55 -21.46 -9.37
N ARG A 316 -9.29 -22.71 -8.96
CA ARG A 316 -10.19 -23.85 -9.18
C ARG A 316 -10.44 -24.57 -7.87
#